data_AF-A0A2N1QA22-F1
#
_entry.id   AF-A0A2N1QA22-F1
#
_cell.length_a   1.000
_cell.length_b   1.000
_cell.length_c   1.000
_cell.angle_alpha   90.00
_cell.angle_beta   90.00
_cell.angle_gamma   90.00
#
_symmetry.space_group_name_H-M   'P 1'
#
loop_
_entity.id
_entity.type
_entity.pdbx_description
1 polymer ?
#
loop_
_entity_poly.entity_id
_entity_poly.type
_entity_poly.pdbx_seq_one_letter_code
_entity_poly.pdbx_strand_id
1 'polypeptide(L)'
;MQLVFLDRLNLAYKDYGYVDKDFEIALDLVIIQKSLFTINKSKLNVSVGDIVILKDAPIHYIGIVERLEVADKHRTTVHVLDFKEMFSIDIPVESYTGDLSLYLENMLVGNFKQSNDPLQNLSYLTIERGSSVQGELSFEPDKIMSLASVMELITKSYGLRLTTEAVYLRGRVTGIIFRIGEVQRGIKLKNNYQAIQDLVVNDSSSQMVNKLTYYPKLENVLFKTTLVYYLLTNGELTQDIHHPHRYMSVKPKAFYYTDNDYPTLLTKARSEMIASKLDHNITFTIKSDNDVFQPMKNIELGDFVEFVNNEQTYDSVVTSIKFSQGFHKAMVTLGEYRIKLTEKIQLLNKSVNSAMSHISIQSTGITDLDGGEF
;
A
#
# COMPACT_ATOMS: atom_id res chain seq x y z
N MET A 1 23.29 6.80 -15.19
CA MET A 1 22.31 5.75 -14.81
C MET A 1 22.38 4.60 -15.78
N GLN A 2 22.31 3.39 -15.26
CA GLN A 2 22.32 2.15 -16.06
C GLN A 2 21.45 1.10 -15.38
N LEU A 3 20.78 0.27 -16.17
CA LEU A 3 20.17 -0.96 -15.67
C LEU A 3 21.20 -2.08 -15.73
N VAL A 4 21.38 -2.77 -14.62
CA VAL A 4 22.17 -3.99 -14.52
C VAL A 4 21.20 -5.17 -14.37
N PHE A 5 21.34 -6.15 -15.25
CA PHE A 5 20.51 -7.35 -15.28
C PHE A 5 21.27 -8.53 -14.70
N LEU A 6 20.63 -9.22 -13.76
CA LEU A 6 21.20 -10.31 -12.99
C LEU A 6 20.28 -11.52 -13.05
N ASP A 7 20.87 -12.71 -13.02
CA ASP A 7 20.14 -13.95 -12.91
C ASP A 7 19.33 -14.00 -11.61
N ARG A 8 18.07 -14.44 -11.71
CA ARG A 8 17.15 -14.49 -10.58
C ARG A 8 17.60 -15.43 -9.47
N LEU A 9 18.30 -16.51 -9.77
CA LEU A 9 18.59 -17.55 -8.77
C LEU A 9 19.87 -17.25 -7.97
N ASN A 10 20.85 -16.61 -8.59
CA ASN A 10 22.18 -16.45 -7.99
C ASN A 10 22.80 -15.05 -8.15
N LEU A 11 22.06 -14.09 -8.71
CA LEU A 11 22.54 -12.74 -9.01
C LEU A 11 23.76 -12.69 -9.94
N ALA A 12 24.04 -13.75 -10.71
CA ALA A 12 25.09 -13.73 -11.70
C ALA A 12 24.80 -12.64 -12.74
N TYR A 13 25.82 -11.85 -13.05
CA TYR A 13 25.70 -10.80 -14.04
C TYR A 13 25.34 -11.38 -15.41
N LYS A 14 24.27 -10.87 -16.02
CA LYS A 14 23.81 -11.27 -17.35
C LYS A 14 24.07 -10.20 -18.40
N ASP A 15 23.67 -8.96 -18.13
CA ASP A 15 23.89 -7.84 -19.04
C ASP A 15 23.71 -6.46 -18.37
N TYR A 16 23.89 -5.38 -19.14
CA TYR A 16 23.57 -4.00 -18.76
C TYR A 16 23.14 -3.14 -19.95
N GLY A 17 22.51 -1.99 -19.67
CA GLY A 17 22.21 -0.95 -20.65
C GLY A 17 22.10 0.43 -20.02
N TYR A 18 22.51 1.47 -20.73
CA TYR A 18 22.35 2.85 -20.24
C TYR A 18 20.92 3.31 -20.45
N VAL A 19 20.36 3.92 -19.42
CA VAL A 19 18.97 4.41 -19.39
C VAL A 19 18.90 5.76 -20.12
N ASP A 20 17.93 5.91 -21.00
CA ASP A 20 17.62 7.20 -21.64
C ASP A 20 17.11 8.22 -20.60
N LYS A 21 16.99 9.49 -20.96
CA LYS A 21 16.54 10.55 -20.04
C LYS A 21 15.09 10.36 -19.60
N ASP A 22 14.26 9.83 -20.49
CA ASP A 22 12.85 9.59 -20.25
C ASP A 22 12.64 8.15 -19.78
N PHE A 23 12.31 8.01 -18.49
CA PHE A 23 11.90 6.75 -17.87
C PHE A 23 10.80 7.02 -16.84
N GLU A 24 10.12 5.94 -16.45
CA GLU A 24 9.13 5.95 -15.38
C GLU A 24 9.50 4.92 -14.31
N ILE A 25 9.51 5.33 -13.05
CA ILE A 25 9.64 4.42 -11.91
C ILE A 25 8.36 4.51 -11.12
N ALA A 26 7.66 3.39 -10.97
CA ALA A 26 6.44 3.29 -10.18
C ALA A 26 6.69 2.37 -8.99
N LEU A 27 6.54 2.93 -7.78
CA LEU A 27 6.65 2.23 -6.50
C LEU A 27 5.30 2.33 -5.81
N ASP A 28 4.73 1.22 -5.36
CA ASP A 28 3.38 1.19 -4.80
C ASP A 28 3.22 0.07 -3.77
N LEU A 29 2.43 0.33 -2.72
CA LEU A 29 2.13 -0.63 -1.65
C LEU A 29 0.84 -1.42 -1.88
N VAL A 30 -0.06 -0.92 -2.73
CA VAL A 30 -1.45 -1.40 -2.86
C VAL A 30 -1.67 -2.10 -4.19
N ILE A 31 -1.07 -1.58 -5.26
CA ILE A 31 -1.23 -2.11 -6.61
C ILE A 31 0.15 -2.23 -7.24
N ILE A 32 0.54 -3.44 -7.65
CA ILE A 32 1.79 -3.62 -8.41
C ILE A 32 1.69 -2.83 -9.72
N GLN A 33 2.50 -1.77 -9.82
CA GLN A 33 2.63 -0.95 -11.01
C GLN A 33 3.93 -1.28 -11.74
N LYS A 34 3.93 -1.01 -13.04
CA LYS A 34 5.08 -1.27 -13.91
C LYS A 34 5.95 -0.02 -14.00
N SER A 35 7.24 -0.20 -13.82
CA SER A 35 8.26 0.78 -14.20
C SER A 35 8.69 0.53 -15.64
N LEU A 36 9.10 1.60 -16.32
CA LEU A 36 9.43 1.61 -17.74
C LEU A 36 10.78 2.28 -17.95
N PHE A 37 11.71 1.56 -18.58
CA PHE A 37 13.01 2.09 -18.94
C PHE A 37 13.27 1.88 -20.42
N THR A 38 13.71 2.93 -21.11
CA THR A 38 14.31 2.77 -22.44
C THR A 38 15.81 2.72 -22.30
N ILE A 39 16.45 1.70 -22.88
CA ILE A 39 17.91 1.56 -22.85
C ILE A 39 18.52 1.60 -24.25
N ASN A 40 19.78 2.04 -24.32
CA ASN A 40 20.54 2.19 -25.58
C ASN A 40 21.14 0.88 -26.12
N LYS A 41 20.42 -0.23 -26.01
CA LYS A 41 20.87 -1.55 -26.46
C LYS A 41 19.72 -2.31 -27.10
N SER A 42 19.95 -2.91 -28.27
CA SER A 42 18.92 -3.66 -29.02
C SER A 42 18.97 -5.17 -28.81
N LYS A 43 20.09 -5.70 -28.33
CA LYS A 43 20.23 -7.11 -27.95
C LYS A 43 20.69 -7.21 -26.50
N LEU A 44 19.80 -7.69 -25.65
CA LEU A 44 20.06 -7.98 -24.25
C LEU A 44 20.16 -9.48 -24.03
N ASN A 45 21.16 -9.92 -23.28
CA ASN A 45 21.22 -11.29 -22.77
C ASN A 45 20.39 -11.40 -21.47
N VAL A 46 19.08 -11.26 -21.58
CA VAL A 46 18.16 -11.12 -20.42
C VAL A 46 16.89 -11.91 -20.68
N SER A 47 16.31 -12.46 -19.62
CA SER A 47 15.10 -13.26 -19.60
C SER A 47 14.04 -12.62 -18.71
N VAL A 48 12.77 -12.87 -19.01
CA VAL A 48 11.67 -12.52 -18.09
C VAL A 48 11.90 -13.21 -16.75
N GLY A 49 11.72 -12.47 -15.66
CA GLY A 49 11.99 -12.91 -14.29
C GLY A 49 13.38 -12.56 -13.76
N ASP A 50 14.32 -12.14 -14.61
CA ASP A 50 15.65 -11.68 -14.15
C ASP A 50 15.54 -10.45 -13.23
N ILE A 51 16.51 -10.29 -12.34
CA ILE A 51 16.59 -9.13 -11.44
C ILE A 51 17.20 -7.95 -12.19
N VAL A 52 16.61 -6.77 -11.99
CA VAL A 52 17.10 -5.50 -12.50
C VAL A 52 17.50 -4.61 -11.33
N ILE A 53 18.67 -4.00 -11.42
CA ILE A 53 19.11 -2.97 -10.47
C ILE A 53 19.43 -1.70 -11.23
N LEU A 54 18.84 -0.59 -10.80
CA LEU A 54 19.19 0.73 -11.31
C LEU A 54 20.45 1.23 -10.58
N LYS A 55 21.54 1.39 -11.33
CA LYS A 55 22.79 1.95 -10.83
C LYS A 55 22.95 3.42 -11.20
N ASP A 56 23.77 4.10 -10.40
CA ASP A 56 24.17 5.50 -10.60
C ASP A 56 22.96 6.45 -10.62
N ALA A 57 21.97 6.18 -9.77
CA ALA A 57 20.73 6.92 -9.59
C ALA A 57 20.65 7.48 -8.15
N PRO A 58 19.88 8.57 -7.92
CA PRO A 58 19.68 9.16 -6.60
C PRO A 58 18.84 8.32 -5.64
N ILE A 59 18.26 7.22 -6.12
CA ILE A 59 17.44 6.29 -5.31
C ILE A 59 17.91 4.86 -5.54
N HIS A 60 17.70 4.00 -4.55
CA HIS A 60 17.85 2.55 -4.72
C HIS A 60 16.59 2.00 -5.40
N TYR A 61 16.78 1.26 -6.48
CA TYR A 61 15.69 0.58 -7.17
C TYR A 61 16.12 -0.83 -7.60
N ILE A 62 15.31 -1.80 -7.18
CA ILE A 62 15.44 -3.21 -7.55
C ILE A 62 14.09 -3.62 -8.12
N GLY A 63 14.12 -4.33 -9.24
CA GLY A 63 12.92 -4.84 -9.87
C GLY A 63 13.14 -6.17 -10.57
N ILE A 64 12.10 -6.65 -11.25
CA ILE A 64 12.05 -7.91 -11.96
C ILE A 64 11.65 -7.63 -13.41
N VAL A 65 12.40 -8.16 -14.37
CA VAL A 65 12.06 -8.03 -15.80
C VAL A 65 10.72 -8.70 -16.05
N GLU A 66 9.73 -7.94 -16.48
CA GLU A 66 8.45 -8.48 -16.90
C GLU A 66 8.46 -8.77 -18.40
N ARG A 67 8.94 -7.79 -19.17
CA ARG A 67 8.82 -7.80 -20.63
C ARG A 67 9.87 -6.91 -21.26
N LEU A 68 10.33 -7.34 -22.43
CA LEU A 68 11.27 -6.61 -23.29
C LEU A 68 10.57 -6.30 -24.61
N GLU A 69 10.61 -5.04 -25.04
CA GLU A 69 10.08 -4.58 -26.32
C GLU A 69 11.21 -3.90 -27.10
N VAL A 70 11.61 -4.49 -28.21
CA VAL A 70 12.62 -3.88 -29.08
C VAL A 70 11.93 -2.78 -29.89
N ALA A 71 12.22 -1.52 -29.58
CA ALA A 71 11.60 -0.38 -30.24
C ALA A 71 12.17 -0.16 -31.65
N ASP A 72 13.49 -0.35 -31.83
CA ASP A 72 14.21 -0.25 -33.11
C ASP A 72 15.62 -0.92 -33.02
N LYS A 73 16.48 -0.75 -34.05
CA LYS A 73 17.80 -1.39 -34.13
C LYS A 73 18.78 -1.00 -33.01
N HIS A 74 18.48 0.00 -32.18
CA HIS A 74 19.40 0.49 -31.14
C HIS A 74 18.78 0.64 -29.75
N ARG A 75 17.46 0.50 -29.61
CA ARG A 75 16.76 0.74 -28.33
C ARG A 75 15.87 -0.43 -27.94
N THR A 76 15.89 -0.75 -26.66
CA THR A 76 14.96 -1.70 -26.04
C THR A 76 14.25 -1.01 -24.89
N THR A 77 12.93 -1.17 -24.85
CA THR A 77 12.08 -0.80 -23.73
C THR A 77 11.95 -1.99 -22.79
N VAL A 78 12.25 -1.78 -21.52
CA VAL A 78 12.24 -2.77 -20.46
C VAL A 78 11.11 -2.42 -19.50
N HIS A 79 10.13 -3.33 -19.40
CA HIS A 79 9.06 -3.27 -18.42
C HIS A 79 9.51 -4.03 -17.18
N VAL A 80 9.43 -3.38 -16.02
CA VAL A 80 9.99 -3.89 -14.76
C VAL A 80 8.93 -3.82 -13.67
N LEU A 81 8.73 -4.93 -12.95
CA LEU A 81 7.92 -4.98 -11.73
C LEU A 81 8.79 -4.64 -10.52
N ASP A 82 8.21 -4.04 -9.48
CA ASP A 82 8.91 -3.83 -8.21
C ASP A 82 9.39 -5.18 -7.62
N PHE A 83 10.55 -5.18 -6.95
CA PHE A 83 11.09 -6.39 -6.33
C PHE A 83 10.13 -7.04 -5.33
N LYS A 84 9.21 -6.28 -4.72
CA LYS A 84 8.16 -6.81 -3.84
C LYS A 84 7.28 -7.86 -4.50
N GLU A 85 7.20 -7.88 -5.84
CA GLU A 85 6.48 -8.93 -6.58
C GLU A 85 7.05 -10.33 -6.31
N MET A 86 8.31 -10.45 -5.89
CA MET A 86 8.88 -11.71 -5.43
C MET A 86 8.09 -12.34 -4.27
N PHE A 87 7.39 -11.52 -3.49
CA PHE A 87 6.59 -11.92 -2.33
C PHE A 87 5.10 -12.12 -2.67
N SER A 88 4.71 -12.04 -3.94
CA SER A 88 3.35 -12.31 -4.41
C SER A 88 3.08 -13.83 -4.51
N ILE A 89 3.40 -14.57 -3.45
CA ILE A 89 3.14 -16.01 -3.31
C ILE A 89 1.97 -16.24 -2.35
N ASP A 90 1.12 -17.22 -2.65
CA ASP A 90 0.03 -17.62 -1.77
C ASP A 90 0.56 -18.47 -0.62
N ILE A 91 0.17 -18.11 0.60
CA ILE A 91 0.57 -18.80 1.82
C ILE A 91 -0.63 -18.99 2.75
N PRO A 92 -0.65 -20.08 3.55
CA PRO A 92 -1.57 -20.17 4.67
C PRO A 92 -1.21 -19.09 5.70
N VAL A 93 -2.23 -18.44 6.24
CA VAL A 93 -2.07 -17.46 7.32
C VAL A 93 -2.81 -17.90 8.56
N GLU A 94 -2.18 -17.69 9.71
CA GLU A 94 -2.74 -17.99 11.01
C GLU A 94 -2.82 -16.71 11.84
N SER A 95 -3.86 -16.60 12.66
CA SER A 95 -3.98 -15.48 13.59
C SER A 95 -2.79 -15.46 14.54
N TYR A 96 -2.26 -14.28 14.81
CA TYR A 96 -1.01 -14.10 15.54
C TYR A 96 -1.11 -12.93 16.51
N THR A 97 -0.55 -13.10 17.71
CA THR A 97 -0.41 -12.03 18.71
C THR A 97 1.04 -12.01 19.20
N GLY A 98 1.69 -10.85 19.10
CA GLY A 98 3.07 -10.68 19.55
C GLY A 98 3.86 -9.72 18.68
N ASP A 99 5.18 -9.97 18.55
CA ASP A 99 6.06 -9.17 17.71
C ASP A 99 5.80 -9.46 16.22
N LEU A 100 5.22 -8.49 15.52
CA LEU A 100 4.88 -8.58 14.11
C LEU A 100 6.12 -8.52 13.20
N SER A 101 7.19 -7.87 13.64
CA SER A 101 8.45 -7.85 12.90
C SER A 101 9.08 -9.24 12.88
N LEU A 102 9.03 -9.95 14.02
CA LEU A 102 9.49 -11.34 14.14
C LEU A 102 8.59 -12.30 13.35
N TYR A 103 7.27 -12.10 13.42
CA TYR A 103 6.31 -12.88 12.63
C TYR A 103 6.62 -12.80 11.13
N LEU A 104 6.80 -11.58 10.60
CA LEU A 104 7.11 -11.37 9.19
C LEU A 104 8.48 -11.93 8.80
N GLU A 105 9.50 -11.76 9.64
CA GLU A 105 10.82 -12.36 9.46
C GLU A 105 10.73 -13.88 9.31
N ASN A 106 10.01 -14.56 10.21
CA ASN A 106 9.83 -16.01 10.17
C ASN A 106 9.11 -16.46 8.90
N MET A 107 8.06 -15.74 8.46
CA MET A 107 7.38 -16.05 7.21
C MET A 107 8.30 -15.94 6.00
N LEU A 108 9.10 -14.88 5.93
CA LEU A 108 10.05 -14.66 4.84
C LEU A 108 11.17 -15.71 4.85
N VAL A 109 11.71 -16.04 6.02
CA VAL A 109 12.75 -17.08 6.18
C VAL A 109 12.19 -18.44 5.76
N GLY A 110 11.01 -18.81 6.24
CA GLY A 110 10.36 -20.08 5.92
C GLY A 110 10.11 -20.26 4.42
N ASN A 111 9.71 -19.19 3.72
CA ASN A 111 9.39 -19.26 2.29
C ASN A 111 10.59 -19.07 1.35
N PHE A 112 11.60 -18.28 1.73
CA PHE A 112 12.69 -17.90 0.82
C PHE A 112 14.09 -18.32 1.26
N LYS A 113 14.24 -18.91 2.45
CA LYS A 113 15.55 -19.38 2.95
C LYS A 113 15.53 -20.86 3.36
N GLN A 114 14.38 -21.33 3.86
CA GLN A 114 14.22 -22.66 4.44
C GLN A 114 13.05 -23.43 3.80
N SER A 115 12.67 -23.07 2.57
CA SER A 115 11.64 -23.81 1.84
C SER A 115 12.13 -25.23 1.53
N ASN A 116 11.20 -26.19 1.57
CA ASN A 116 11.44 -27.57 1.17
C ASN A 116 11.71 -27.70 -0.34
N ASP A 117 11.31 -26.72 -1.15
CA ASP A 117 11.72 -26.61 -2.55
C ASP A 117 13.01 -25.79 -2.66
N PRO A 118 14.16 -26.41 -2.99
CA PRO A 118 15.43 -25.70 -3.10
C PRO A 118 15.43 -24.55 -4.13
N LEU A 119 14.58 -24.62 -5.16
CA LEU A 119 14.50 -23.57 -6.19
C LEU A 119 13.76 -22.32 -5.71
N GLN A 120 12.98 -22.42 -4.63
CA GLN A 120 12.34 -21.29 -3.98
C GLN A 120 13.32 -20.53 -3.07
N ASN A 121 14.39 -21.19 -2.62
CA ASN A 121 15.36 -20.60 -1.72
C ASN A 121 16.29 -19.61 -2.43
N LEU A 122 16.28 -18.37 -1.95
CA LEU A 122 17.11 -17.27 -2.45
C LEU A 122 18.35 -17.14 -1.58
N SER A 123 19.44 -17.79 -1.99
CA SER A 123 20.71 -17.78 -1.24
C SER A 123 21.26 -16.37 -1.01
N TYR A 124 21.06 -15.47 -1.98
CA TYR A 124 21.50 -14.08 -1.96
C TYR A 124 20.62 -13.13 -1.13
N LEU A 125 19.42 -13.56 -0.75
CA LEU A 125 18.48 -12.73 0.03
C LEU A 125 18.87 -12.79 1.51
N THR A 126 19.05 -11.64 2.14
CA THR A 126 19.24 -11.49 3.58
C THR A 126 18.02 -10.80 4.15
N ILE A 127 17.43 -11.34 5.21
CA ILE A 127 16.29 -10.74 5.90
C ILE A 127 16.84 -10.15 7.20
N GLU A 128 16.62 -8.85 7.41
CA GLU A 128 17.09 -8.14 8.59
C GLU A 128 15.92 -7.51 9.33
N ARG A 129 15.69 -7.97 10.55
CA ARG A 129 14.75 -7.35 11.48
C ARG A 129 15.43 -6.23 12.27
N GLY A 130 15.07 -4.99 11.95
CA GLY A 130 15.57 -3.77 12.60
C GLY A 130 14.59 -3.14 13.60
N SER A 131 13.40 -3.70 13.77
CA SER A 131 12.36 -3.19 14.69
C SER A 131 11.67 -4.31 15.46
N SER A 132 10.89 -3.93 16.47
CA SER A 132 9.99 -4.81 17.23
C SER A 132 8.69 -4.08 17.48
N VAL A 133 7.62 -4.50 16.81
CA VAL A 133 6.29 -3.88 16.94
C VAL A 133 5.29 -4.93 17.40
N GLN A 134 4.70 -4.71 18.57
CA GLN A 134 3.65 -5.58 19.10
C GLN A 134 2.32 -5.34 18.39
N GLY A 135 1.63 -6.41 18.04
CA GLY A 135 0.31 -6.32 17.44
C GLY A 135 -0.42 -7.65 17.35
N GLU A 136 -1.60 -7.59 16.75
CA GLU A 136 -2.49 -8.73 16.61
C GLU A 136 -3.02 -8.82 15.17
N LEU A 137 -2.92 -9.99 14.57
CA LEU A 137 -3.50 -10.29 13.26
C LEU A 137 -4.56 -11.37 13.46
N SER A 138 -5.70 -11.16 12.83
CA SER A 138 -6.81 -12.11 12.88
C SER A 138 -7.18 -12.50 11.46
N PHE A 139 -7.16 -13.80 11.23
CA PHE A 139 -7.60 -14.42 9.99
C PHE A 139 -8.66 -15.45 10.29
N GLU A 140 -9.53 -15.70 9.31
CA GLU A 140 -10.46 -16.82 9.37
C GLU A 140 -9.67 -18.15 9.31
N PRO A 141 -10.18 -19.25 9.88
CA PRO A 141 -9.54 -20.56 9.77
C PRO A 141 -9.27 -20.95 8.32
N ASP A 142 -8.14 -21.63 8.09
CA ASP A 142 -7.69 -22.11 6.76
C ASP A 142 -7.56 -21.00 5.69
N LYS A 143 -7.38 -19.75 6.12
CA LYS A 143 -7.26 -18.62 5.20
C LYS A 143 -5.94 -18.71 4.43
N ILE A 144 -6.05 -18.63 3.11
CA ILE A 144 -4.93 -18.42 2.19
C ILE A 144 -4.97 -16.97 1.70
N MET A 145 -3.82 -16.32 1.67
CA MET A 145 -3.63 -15.01 1.05
C MET A 145 -2.19 -14.82 0.59
N SER A 146 -1.94 -13.80 -0.23
CA SER A 146 -0.58 -13.52 -0.67
C SER A 146 0.27 -12.95 0.48
N LEU A 147 1.55 -13.34 0.54
CA LEU A 147 2.50 -12.77 1.49
C LEU A 147 2.63 -11.25 1.30
N ALA A 148 2.60 -10.76 0.07
CA ALA A 148 2.56 -9.32 -0.24
C ALA A 148 1.37 -8.61 0.44
N SER A 149 0.19 -9.22 0.46
CA SER A 149 -0.99 -8.67 1.17
C SER A 149 -0.82 -8.67 2.69
N VAL A 150 -0.13 -9.66 3.25
CA VAL A 150 0.20 -9.69 4.69
C VAL A 150 1.16 -8.55 5.02
N MET A 151 2.20 -8.37 4.20
CA MET A 151 3.18 -7.29 4.33
C MET A 151 2.51 -5.91 4.26
N GLU A 152 1.60 -5.72 3.29
CA GLU A 152 0.79 -4.53 3.14
C GLU A 152 -0.06 -4.26 4.39
N LEU A 153 -0.80 -5.27 4.87
CA LEU A 153 -1.63 -5.17 6.07
C LEU A 153 -0.82 -4.72 7.30
N ILE A 154 0.34 -5.34 7.52
CA ILE A 154 1.21 -5.04 8.67
C ILE A 154 1.79 -3.62 8.55
N THR A 155 2.31 -3.26 7.37
CA THR A 155 2.87 -1.93 7.09
C THR A 155 1.85 -0.83 7.43
N LYS A 156 0.62 -0.96 6.94
CA LYS A 156 -0.46 0.02 7.12
C LYS A 156 -1.02 0.07 8.54
N SER A 157 -1.23 -1.09 9.16
CA SER A 157 -1.94 -1.19 10.45
C SER A 157 -1.03 -0.92 11.65
N TYR A 158 0.27 -1.17 11.49
CA TYR A 158 1.23 -1.18 12.60
C TYR A 158 2.45 -0.29 12.38
N GLY A 159 2.60 0.34 11.21
CA GLY A 159 3.68 1.27 10.97
C GLY A 159 5.06 0.61 10.85
N LEU A 160 5.10 -0.61 10.29
CA LEU A 160 6.35 -1.21 9.85
C LEU A 160 6.73 -0.68 8.47
N ARG A 161 8.04 -0.52 8.26
CA ARG A 161 8.62 -0.10 6.99
C ARG A 161 9.39 -1.26 6.38
N LEU A 162 9.16 -1.49 5.09
CA LEU A 162 9.75 -2.60 4.34
C LEU A 162 10.58 -2.06 3.17
N THR A 163 11.91 -2.17 3.28
CA THR A 163 12.86 -1.64 2.30
C THR A 163 13.79 -2.71 1.75
N THR A 164 14.26 -2.52 0.52
CA THR A 164 15.22 -3.42 -0.12
C THR A 164 16.47 -2.66 -0.53
N GLU A 165 17.63 -3.29 -0.37
CA GLU A 165 18.93 -2.70 -0.66
C GLU A 165 19.84 -3.74 -1.33
N ALA A 166 20.59 -3.34 -2.36
CA ALA A 166 21.56 -4.21 -3.01
C ALA A 166 22.92 -4.14 -2.29
N VAL A 167 23.51 -5.30 -2.01
CA VAL A 167 24.85 -5.40 -1.40
C VAL A 167 25.89 -5.43 -2.51
N TYR A 168 26.89 -4.56 -2.39
CA TYR A 168 27.98 -4.47 -3.36
C TYR A 168 29.32 -4.91 -2.76
N LEU A 169 30.00 -5.84 -3.44
CA LEU A 169 31.38 -6.19 -3.17
C LEU A 169 32.22 -5.88 -4.40
N ARG A 170 33.15 -4.90 -4.26
CA ARG A 170 34.02 -4.45 -5.36
C ARG A 170 33.23 -4.10 -6.64
N GLY A 171 32.09 -3.43 -6.47
CA GLY A 171 31.21 -3.00 -7.56
C GLY A 171 30.29 -4.07 -8.15
N ARG A 172 30.40 -5.34 -7.73
CA ARG A 172 29.48 -6.42 -8.11
C ARG A 172 28.37 -6.56 -7.08
N VAL A 173 27.16 -6.86 -7.53
CA VAL A 173 26.03 -7.16 -6.65
C VAL A 173 26.22 -8.58 -6.12
N THR A 174 26.24 -8.76 -4.81
CA THR A 174 26.45 -10.07 -4.16
C THR A 174 25.28 -10.53 -3.31
N GLY A 175 24.33 -9.64 -3.05
CA GLY A 175 23.18 -9.93 -2.22
C GLY A 175 22.11 -8.85 -2.29
N ILE A 176 20.95 -9.15 -1.75
CA ILE A 176 19.86 -8.19 -1.53
C ILE A 176 19.47 -8.31 -0.06
N ILE A 177 19.44 -7.18 0.66
CA ILE A 177 18.94 -7.10 2.02
C ILE A 177 17.48 -6.63 1.95
N PHE A 178 16.59 -7.40 2.58
CA PHE A 178 15.23 -7.02 2.87
C PHE A 178 15.15 -6.62 4.36
N ARG A 179 14.95 -5.32 4.63
CA ARG A 179 14.91 -4.79 6.00
C ARG A 179 13.45 -4.59 6.45
N ILE A 180 13.15 -5.10 7.65
CA ILE A 180 11.92 -4.82 8.39
C ILE A 180 12.26 -3.79 9.45
N GLY A 181 11.88 -2.53 9.24
CA GLY A 181 12.14 -1.43 10.16
C GLY A 181 10.85 -0.79 10.68
N GLU A 182 11.00 0.27 11.45
CA GLU A 182 9.89 1.14 11.84
C GLU A 182 9.76 2.32 10.86
N VAL A 183 8.52 2.76 10.64
CA VAL A 183 8.23 4.01 9.96
C VAL A 183 8.75 5.19 10.78
N GLN A 184 9.43 6.13 10.12
CA GLN A 184 9.79 7.39 10.76
C GLN A 184 8.54 8.27 10.84
N ARG A 185 8.06 8.53 12.06
CA ARG A 185 6.85 9.34 12.28
C ARG A 185 7.15 10.83 12.14
N GLY A 186 6.24 11.60 11.53
CA GLY A 186 6.17 13.06 11.76
C GLY A 186 6.08 13.98 10.54
N ILE A 187 5.71 13.49 9.36
CA ILE A 187 5.58 14.36 8.18
C ILE A 187 4.22 15.06 8.22
N LYS A 188 4.24 16.37 8.41
CA LYS A 188 3.06 17.23 8.24
C LYS A 188 3.17 17.99 6.93
N LEU A 189 2.23 17.76 6.02
CA LEU A 189 2.20 18.39 4.71
C LEU A 189 0.97 19.28 4.57
N LYS A 190 1.14 20.52 4.11
CA LYS A 190 0.03 21.44 3.85
C LYS A 190 -0.17 21.57 2.34
N ASN A 191 -1.43 21.65 1.92
CA ASN A 191 -1.83 21.81 0.52
C ASN A 191 -1.19 23.03 -0.18
N ASN A 192 -0.91 24.09 0.59
CA ASN A 192 -0.33 25.34 0.11
C ASN A 192 1.20 25.32 0.03
N TYR A 193 1.82 24.16 0.22
CA TYR A 193 3.25 23.99 0.02
C TYR A 193 3.58 24.22 -1.46
N GLN A 194 4.48 25.19 -1.75
CA GLN A 194 4.71 25.69 -3.10
C GLN A 194 5.18 24.63 -4.11
N ALA A 195 5.80 23.54 -3.65
CA ALA A 195 6.25 22.46 -4.53
C ALA A 195 5.13 21.49 -4.93
N ILE A 196 3.96 21.55 -4.27
CA ILE A 196 2.77 20.75 -4.62
C ILE A 196 2.12 21.34 -5.87
N GLN A 197 1.91 20.48 -6.86
CA GLN A 197 1.23 20.79 -8.10
C GLN A 197 0.16 19.72 -8.37
N ASP A 198 -0.83 20.04 -9.19
CA ASP A 198 -1.84 19.08 -9.64
C ASP A 198 -2.53 18.32 -8.49
N LEU A 199 -2.79 19.00 -7.37
CA LEU A 199 -3.43 18.40 -6.20
C LEU A 199 -4.86 17.98 -6.55
N VAL A 200 -5.13 16.69 -6.36
CA VAL A 200 -6.46 16.11 -6.44
C VAL A 200 -6.74 15.38 -5.14
N VAL A 201 -7.84 15.75 -4.49
CA VAL A 201 -8.35 15.07 -3.31
C VAL A 201 -9.65 14.38 -3.70
N ASN A 202 -9.60 13.05 -3.75
CA ASN A 202 -10.77 12.21 -3.94
C ASN A 202 -11.11 11.58 -2.60
N ASP A 203 -12.10 12.13 -1.93
CA ASP A 203 -12.69 11.49 -0.77
C ASP A 203 -13.62 10.39 -1.26
N SER A 204 -13.60 9.23 -0.59
CA SER A 204 -14.78 8.40 -0.67
C SER A 204 -15.95 9.20 -0.08
N SER A 205 -17.16 9.04 -0.58
CA SER A 205 -18.35 9.65 0.04
C SER A 205 -18.61 9.11 1.47
N SER A 206 -17.75 8.21 1.94
CA SER A 206 -17.76 7.57 3.23
C SER A 206 -16.86 8.36 4.20
N GLN A 207 -17.48 9.15 5.08
CA GLN A 207 -16.78 9.67 6.27
C GLN A 207 -16.07 8.53 7.07
N MET A 208 -14.95 8.81 7.73
CA MET A 208 -14.19 7.82 8.51
C MET A 208 -15.02 7.22 9.67
N VAL A 209 -15.12 5.88 9.73
CA VAL A 209 -15.68 5.14 10.87
C VAL A 209 -14.70 5.20 12.04
N ASN A 210 -15.13 5.80 13.16
CA ASN A 210 -14.30 5.97 14.36
C ASN A 210 -14.96 5.44 15.65
N LYS A 211 -16.11 4.80 15.51
CA LYS A 211 -16.79 4.02 16.54
C LYS A 211 -17.34 2.74 15.93
N LEU A 212 -17.05 1.60 16.54
CA LEU A 212 -17.59 0.32 16.12
C LEU A 212 -18.32 -0.37 17.25
N THR A 213 -19.56 -0.78 17.00
CA THR A 213 -20.38 -1.54 17.96
C THR A 213 -20.60 -2.96 17.47
N TYR A 214 -20.26 -3.93 18.31
CA TYR A 214 -20.56 -5.35 18.08
C TYR A 214 -21.71 -5.78 18.98
N TYR A 215 -22.81 -6.18 18.35
CA TYR A 215 -23.97 -6.76 19.03
C TYR A 215 -23.87 -8.29 19.05
N PRO A 216 -24.07 -8.95 20.19
CA PRO A 216 -24.09 -10.41 20.25
C PRO A 216 -25.29 -10.91 19.44
N LYS A 217 -25.12 -11.99 18.69
CA LYS A 217 -26.28 -12.69 18.13
C LYS A 217 -27.07 -13.37 19.25
N LEU A 218 -28.38 -13.52 19.02
CA LEU A 218 -29.28 -14.20 19.95
C LEU A 218 -28.86 -15.66 20.22
N GLU A 219 -28.18 -16.30 19.26
CA GLU A 219 -27.71 -17.68 19.34
C GLU A 219 -26.45 -17.87 20.20
N ASN A 220 -25.79 -16.79 20.63
CA ASN A 220 -24.60 -16.88 21.49
C ASN A 220 -24.94 -17.48 22.85
N VAL A 221 -24.10 -18.38 23.32
CA VAL A 221 -24.23 -19.05 24.61
C VAL A 221 -23.28 -18.41 25.64
N LEU A 222 -22.04 -18.08 25.23
CA LEU A 222 -20.99 -17.58 26.11
C LEU A 222 -20.95 -16.06 26.18
N PHE A 223 -20.93 -15.39 25.03
CA PHE A 223 -20.66 -13.96 24.93
C PHE A 223 -21.92 -13.20 24.50
N LYS A 224 -22.56 -12.55 25.48
CA LYS A 224 -23.87 -11.90 25.35
C LYS A 224 -23.86 -10.39 25.58
N THR A 225 -22.68 -9.79 25.64
CA THR A 225 -22.53 -8.36 25.90
C THR A 225 -22.24 -7.60 24.62
N THR A 226 -22.87 -6.44 24.45
CA THR A 226 -22.48 -5.49 23.40
C THR A 226 -21.08 -4.95 23.71
N LEU A 227 -20.21 -4.96 22.71
CA LEU A 227 -18.87 -4.37 22.80
C LEU A 227 -18.80 -3.12 21.94
N VAL A 228 -18.09 -2.10 22.42
CA VAL A 228 -17.90 -0.84 21.70
C VAL A 228 -16.42 -0.50 21.68
N TYR A 229 -15.90 -0.26 20.49
CA TYR A 229 -14.53 0.20 20.27
C TYR A 229 -14.55 1.62 19.70
N TYR A 230 -13.60 2.42 20.13
CA TYR A 230 -13.38 3.79 19.68
C TYR A 230 -11.98 3.92 19.11
N LEU A 231 -11.87 4.53 17.93
CA LEU A 231 -10.59 4.90 17.35
C LEU A 231 -10.07 6.18 18.02
N LEU A 232 -8.82 6.16 18.44
CA LEU A 232 -8.09 7.31 18.97
C LEU A 232 -7.31 8.01 17.86
N THR A 233 -6.99 9.29 18.06
CA THR A 233 -6.20 10.09 17.09
C THR A 233 -4.80 9.51 16.85
N ASN A 234 -4.23 8.80 17.82
CA ASN A 234 -2.95 8.11 17.70
C ASN A 234 -3.05 6.76 16.94
N GLY A 235 -4.24 6.36 16.47
CA GLY A 235 -4.47 5.10 15.75
C GLY A 235 -4.75 3.88 16.65
N GLU A 236 -4.72 4.04 17.97
CA GLU A 236 -5.07 2.97 18.91
C GLU A 236 -6.59 2.84 19.08
N LEU A 237 -7.03 1.70 19.58
CA LEU A 237 -8.43 1.44 19.92
C LEU A 237 -8.60 1.42 21.43
N THR A 238 -9.68 2.01 21.92
CA THR A 238 -10.08 1.94 23.32
C THR A 238 -11.54 1.54 23.46
N GLN A 239 -11.91 0.99 24.61
CA GLN A 239 -13.31 0.82 25.02
C GLN A 239 -13.76 1.95 25.96
N ASP A 240 -12.84 2.84 26.38
CA ASP A 240 -13.17 3.98 27.24
C ASP A 240 -13.85 5.10 26.43
N ILE A 241 -15.13 5.32 26.74
CA ILE A 241 -15.94 6.37 26.12
C ILE A 241 -15.47 7.79 26.49
N HIS A 242 -14.70 7.98 27.56
CA HIS A 242 -14.23 9.29 28.00
C HIS A 242 -12.77 9.58 27.66
N HIS A 243 -12.14 8.73 26.85
CA HIS A 243 -10.73 8.87 26.54
C HIS A 243 -10.42 10.21 25.83
N PRO A 244 -9.40 10.98 26.27
CA PRO A 244 -9.16 12.35 25.81
C PRO A 244 -8.76 12.47 24.33
N HIS A 245 -8.20 11.39 23.76
CA HIS A 245 -7.77 11.35 22.36
C HIS A 245 -8.86 10.82 21.40
N ARG A 246 -10.14 10.78 21.82
CA ARG A 246 -11.24 10.39 20.92
C ARG A 246 -11.55 11.51 19.91
N TYR A 247 -11.97 11.10 18.72
CA TYR A 247 -12.52 12.03 17.73
C TYR A 247 -13.80 12.68 18.25
N MET A 248 -13.92 14.01 18.09
CA MET A 248 -15.10 14.77 18.52
C MET A 248 -16.33 14.48 17.65
N SER A 249 -16.16 14.44 16.34
CA SER A 249 -17.21 14.01 15.41
C SER A 249 -17.24 12.49 15.35
N VAL A 250 -18.35 11.86 15.76
CA VAL A 250 -18.46 10.40 15.84
C VAL A 250 -19.24 9.86 14.66
N LYS A 251 -18.63 8.92 13.93
CA LYS A 251 -19.32 8.12 12.90
C LYS A 251 -19.35 6.65 13.31
N PRO A 252 -20.51 6.14 13.75
CA PRO A 252 -20.64 4.75 14.16
C PRO A 252 -20.85 3.80 12.98
N LYS A 253 -20.32 2.58 13.11
CA LYS A 253 -20.73 1.41 12.34
C LYS A 253 -21.04 0.26 13.31
N ALA A 254 -21.83 -0.70 12.88
CA ALA A 254 -22.19 -1.83 13.74
C ALA A 254 -22.24 -3.16 12.98
N PHE A 255 -21.94 -4.24 13.70
CA PHE A 255 -22.00 -5.61 13.24
C PHE A 255 -22.59 -6.52 14.32
N TYR A 256 -23.07 -7.70 13.90
CA TYR A 256 -23.34 -8.79 14.83
C TYR A 256 -22.11 -9.69 14.96
N TYR A 257 -21.94 -10.35 16.11
CA TYR A 257 -20.86 -11.32 16.33
C TYR A 257 -21.36 -12.64 16.93
N THR A 258 -20.69 -13.74 16.58
CA THR A 258 -20.89 -15.07 17.17
C THR A 258 -19.91 -15.34 18.32
N ASP A 259 -20.17 -16.34 19.16
CA ASP A 259 -19.23 -16.73 20.21
C ASP A 259 -17.81 -17.02 19.68
N ASN A 260 -17.71 -17.57 18.45
CA ASN A 260 -16.45 -17.86 17.79
C ASN A 260 -15.70 -16.60 17.34
N ASP A 261 -16.43 -15.52 17.03
CA ASP A 261 -15.82 -14.25 16.63
C ASP A 261 -15.22 -13.49 17.81
N TYR A 262 -15.72 -13.73 19.03
CA TYR A 262 -15.44 -12.90 20.21
C TYR A 262 -13.94 -12.63 20.44
N PRO A 263 -13.03 -13.63 20.36
CA PRO A 263 -11.60 -13.39 20.58
C PRO A 263 -10.97 -12.44 19.57
N THR A 264 -11.57 -12.29 18.38
CA THR A 264 -11.01 -11.54 17.25
C THR A 264 -11.60 -10.15 17.08
N LEU A 265 -12.58 -9.76 17.92
CA LEU A 265 -13.35 -8.53 17.71
C LEU A 265 -12.52 -7.25 17.77
N LEU A 266 -11.49 -7.20 18.63
CA LEU A 266 -10.59 -6.06 18.70
C LEU A 266 -9.84 -5.89 17.37
N THR A 267 -9.33 -6.99 16.82
CA THR A 267 -8.58 -6.99 15.56
C THR A 267 -9.49 -6.68 14.37
N LYS A 268 -10.69 -7.27 14.32
CA LYS A 268 -11.73 -6.94 13.32
C LYS A 268 -12.11 -5.45 13.40
N ALA A 269 -12.21 -4.88 14.61
CA ALA A 269 -12.48 -3.46 14.79
C ALA A 269 -11.36 -2.57 14.28
N ARG A 270 -10.11 -2.95 14.57
CA ARG A 270 -8.92 -2.23 14.14
C ARG A 270 -8.84 -2.18 12.63
N SER A 271 -8.96 -3.33 11.96
CA SER A 271 -8.91 -3.40 10.49
C SER A 271 -10.00 -2.54 9.84
N GLU A 272 -11.23 -2.59 10.34
CA GLU A 272 -12.34 -1.77 9.79
C GLU A 272 -12.11 -0.27 9.97
N MET A 273 -11.72 0.17 11.17
CA MET A 273 -11.55 1.59 11.46
C MET A 273 -10.28 2.18 10.82
N ILE A 274 -9.18 1.41 10.74
CA ILE A 274 -7.97 1.84 10.03
C ILE A 274 -8.22 1.89 8.52
N ALA A 275 -8.89 0.88 7.94
CA ALA A 275 -9.23 0.90 6.52
C ALA A 275 -10.08 2.13 6.17
N SER A 276 -11.08 2.45 7.00
CA SER A 276 -11.90 3.65 6.81
C SER A 276 -11.12 4.96 7.02
N LYS A 277 -10.09 4.97 7.87
CA LYS A 277 -9.19 6.12 8.07
C LYS A 277 -8.32 6.40 6.84
N LEU A 278 -7.98 5.36 6.06
CA LEU A 278 -7.18 5.46 4.85
C LEU A 278 -8.03 5.47 3.56
N ASP A 279 -9.36 5.49 3.69
CA ASP A 279 -10.35 5.45 2.59
C ASP A 279 -10.51 6.80 1.88
N HIS A 280 -9.38 7.35 1.45
CA HIS A 280 -9.27 8.54 0.62
C HIS A 280 -8.13 8.36 -0.36
N ASN A 281 -8.07 9.25 -1.34
CA ASN A 281 -7.01 9.26 -2.33
C ASN A 281 -6.62 10.69 -2.65
N ILE A 282 -5.47 11.08 -2.11
CA ILE A 282 -4.87 12.38 -2.31
C ILE A 282 -3.68 12.18 -3.23
N THR A 283 -3.78 12.64 -4.47
CA THR A 283 -2.67 12.64 -5.42
C THR A 283 -2.16 14.05 -5.65
N PHE A 284 -0.84 14.20 -5.72
CA PHE A 284 -0.23 15.46 -6.12
C PHE A 284 1.12 15.20 -6.76
N THR A 285 1.53 16.12 -7.64
CA THR A 285 2.86 16.15 -8.22
C THR A 285 3.77 17.02 -7.37
N ILE A 286 4.99 16.55 -7.16
CA ILE A 286 6.06 17.32 -6.53
C ILE A 286 7.19 17.46 -7.52
N LYS A 287 7.68 18.69 -7.68
CA LYS A 287 8.91 18.93 -8.43
C LYS A 287 10.11 18.53 -7.60
N SER A 288 11.05 17.83 -8.21
CA SER A 288 12.20 17.24 -7.49
C SER A 288 13.32 18.24 -7.16
N ASP A 289 13.12 19.53 -7.48
CA ASP A 289 14.02 20.64 -7.18
C ASP A 289 13.75 21.28 -5.80
N ASN A 290 12.93 20.64 -4.96
CA ASN A 290 12.64 21.09 -3.60
C ASN A 290 13.42 20.26 -2.55
N ASP A 291 13.82 20.89 -1.45
CA ASP A 291 14.61 20.25 -0.39
C ASP A 291 13.79 19.74 0.80
N VAL A 292 12.49 20.02 0.84
CA VAL A 292 11.63 19.69 2.00
C VAL A 292 10.96 18.34 1.82
N PHE A 293 10.45 18.06 0.62
CA PHE A 293 9.79 16.83 0.25
C PHE A 293 10.58 16.18 -0.89
N GLN A 294 11.48 15.26 -0.52
CA GLN A 294 12.31 14.50 -1.45
C GLN A 294 11.91 13.03 -1.41
N PRO A 295 11.08 12.57 -2.38
CA PRO A 295 10.63 11.20 -2.43
C PRO A 295 11.81 10.22 -2.47
N MET A 296 11.72 9.14 -1.70
CA MET A 296 12.77 8.12 -1.51
C MET A 296 14.08 8.61 -0.89
N LYS A 297 14.09 9.82 -0.29
CA LYS A 297 15.20 10.33 0.53
C LYS A 297 14.78 10.62 1.96
N ASN A 298 13.74 11.44 2.12
CA ASN A 298 13.22 11.80 3.44
C ASN A 298 11.73 11.45 3.61
N ILE A 299 11.12 10.90 2.57
CA ILE A 299 9.75 10.39 2.56
C ILE A 299 9.70 9.13 1.71
N GLU A 300 9.29 8.03 2.31
CA GLU A 300 9.28 6.71 1.70
C GLU A 300 7.88 6.11 1.67
N LEU A 301 7.72 5.02 0.93
CA LEU A 301 6.49 4.24 0.95
C LEU A 301 6.22 3.69 2.36
N GLY A 302 4.97 3.85 2.82
CA GLY A 302 4.53 3.40 4.13
C GLY A 302 4.61 4.46 5.21
N ASP A 303 5.25 5.60 4.94
CA ASP A 303 5.32 6.69 5.91
C ASP A 303 3.94 7.29 6.20
N PHE A 304 3.67 7.54 7.48
CA PHE A 304 2.47 8.24 7.90
C PHE A 304 2.62 9.75 7.67
N VAL A 305 1.59 10.35 7.07
CA VAL A 305 1.54 11.77 6.73
C VAL A 305 0.26 12.38 7.29
N GLU A 306 0.41 13.47 8.02
CA GLU A 306 -0.71 14.36 8.33
C GLU A 306 -0.83 15.39 7.20
N PHE A 307 -1.83 15.24 6.33
CA PHE A 307 -2.07 16.12 5.21
C PHE A 307 -3.16 17.14 5.56
N VAL A 308 -2.81 18.42 5.58
CA VAL A 308 -3.74 19.52 5.88
C VAL A 308 -4.18 20.18 4.58
N ASN A 309 -5.46 20.10 4.28
CA ASN A 309 -6.11 20.74 3.15
C ASN A 309 -7.13 21.77 3.66
N ASN A 310 -6.73 23.04 3.67
CA ASN A 310 -7.53 24.13 4.25
C ASN A 310 -7.89 23.84 5.73
N GLU A 311 -9.18 23.66 6.05
CA GLU A 311 -9.67 23.35 7.40
C GLU A 311 -9.69 21.84 7.71
N GLN A 312 -9.48 20.99 6.70
CA GLN A 312 -9.52 19.54 6.86
C GLN A 312 -8.12 18.98 7.05
N THR A 313 -7.99 18.02 7.97
CA THR A 313 -6.74 17.29 8.23
C THR A 313 -6.99 15.82 8.00
N TYR A 314 -6.15 15.22 7.16
CA TYR A 314 -6.17 13.81 6.80
C TYR A 314 -4.96 13.13 7.41
N ASP A 315 -5.22 12.14 8.25
CA ASP A 315 -4.18 11.18 8.63
C ASP A 315 -4.07 10.14 7.50
N SER A 316 -2.91 10.01 6.89
CA SER A 316 -2.72 9.17 5.72
C SER A 316 -1.40 8.41 5.73
N VAL A 317 -1.21 7.57 4.72
CA VAL A 317 0.00 6.80 4.44
C VAL A 317 0.43 7.08 3.01
N VAL A 318 1.73 7.24 2.78
CA VAL A 318 2.30 7.28 1.43
C VAL A 318 2.19 5.89 0.81
N THR A 319 1.23 5.70 -0.09
CA THR A 319 0.97 4.39 -0.71
C THR A 319 1.60 4.24 -2.09
N SER A 320 1.94 5.35 -2.75
CA SER A 320 2.53 5.31 -4.09
C SER A 320 3.44 6.51 -4.36
N ILE A 321 4.58 6.25 -5.02
CA ILE A 321 5.49 7.26 -5.55
C ILE A 321 5.80 6.87 -6.99
N LYS A 322 5.43 7.72 -7.95
CA LYS A 322 5.71 7.53 -9.37
C LYS A 322 6.58 8.66 -9.91
N PHE A 323 7.81 8.33 -10.30
CA PHE A 323 8.68 9.23 -11.04
C PHE A 323 8.34 9.18 -12.53
N SER A 324 8.24 10.34 -13.17
CA SER A 324 8.02 10.48 -14.61
C SER A 324 8.90 11.57 -15.19
N GLN A 325 9.20 11.44 -16.49
CA GLN A 325 10.19 12.28 -17.17
C GLN A 325 11.55 12.21 -16.43
N GLY A 326 11.95 10.98 -16.08
CA GLY A 326 13.07 10.73 -15.19
C GLY A 326 12.80 11.11 -13.74
N PHE A 327 13.80 11.71 -13.06
CA PHE A 327 13.66 12.18 -11.68
C PHE A 327 13.20 13.64 -11.56
N HIS A 328 12.59 14.22 -12.61
CA HIS A 328 12.18 15.63 -12.55
C HIS A 328 10.88 15.84 -11.78
N LYS A 329 9.93 14.92 -11.92
CA LYS A 329 8.63 14.98 -11.26
C LYS A 329 8.32 13.67 -10.57
N ALA A 330 7.75 13.77 -9.37
CA ALA A 330 7.22 12.63 -8.64
C ALA A 330 5.75 12.86 -8.34
N MET A 331 4.89 11.98 -8.83
CA MET A 331 3.51 11.91 -8.42
C MET A 331 3.44 11.09 -7.14
N VAL A 332 2.99 11.69 -6.05
CA VAL A 332 2.77 11.04 -4.76
C VAL A 332 1.29 10.73 -4.63
N THR A 333 0.97 9.57 -4.08
CA THR A 333 -0.38 9.30 -3.59
C THR A 333 -0.38 8.95 -2.11
N LEU A 334 -1.33 9.54 -1.40
CA LEU A 334 -1.67 9.22 -0.03
C LEU A 334 -3.04 8.51 0.03
N GLY A 335 -3.14 7.51 0.91
CA GLY A 335 -4.37 6.75 1.14
C GLY A 335 -4.58 5.59 0.16
N GLU A 336 -5.69 4.88 0.31
CA GLU A 336 -5.93 3.57 -0.31
C GLU A 336 -7.03 3.56 -1.35
N TYR A 337 -7.88 4.59 -1.40
CA TYR A 337 -9.06 4.57 -2.26
C TYR A 337 -8.69 4.70 -3.75
N ARG A 338 -8.46 3.58 -4.43
CA ARG A 338 -8.14 3.58 -5.86
C ARG A 338 -9.34 3.12 -6.66
N ILE A 339 -10.07 4.06 -7.28
CA ILE A 339 -11.09 3.66 -8.26
C ILE A 339 -10.36 3.10 -9.48
N LYS A 340 -10.44 1.77 -9.68
CA LYS A 340 -9.87 1.12 -10.86
C LYS A 340 -10.59 1.65 -12.11
N LEU A 341 -9.89 1.70 -13.25
CA LEU A 341 -10.52 2.16 -14.51
C LEU A 341 -11.80 1.36 -14.83
N THR A 342 -11.80 0.06 -14.55
CA THR A 342 -12.97 -0.82 -14.69
C THR A 342 -14.13 -0.39 -13.80
N GLU A 343 -13.87 0.01 -12.56
CA GLU A 343 -14.89 0.51 -11.63
C GLU A 343 -15.39 1.89 -12.06
N LYS A 344 -14.51 2.76 -12.57
CA LYS A 344 -14.92 4.04 -13.19
C LYS A 344 -15.86 3.81 -14.37
N ILE A 345 -15.53 2.87 -15.25
CA ILE A 345 -16.36 2.50 -16.40
C ILE A 345 -17.70 1.90 -15.94
N GLN A 346 -17.71 1.05 -14.92
CA GLN A 346 -18.95 0.51 -14.36
C GLN A 346 -19.83 1.58 -13.71
N LEU A 347 -19.23 2.54 -12.99
CA LEU A 347 -19.94 3.69 -12.42
C LEU A 347 -20.51 4.59 -13.51
N LEU A 348 -19.73 4.88 -14.56
CA LEU A 348 -20.18 5.63 -15.74
C LEU A 348 -21.31 4.90 -16.48
N ASN A 349 -21.21 3.58 -16.65
CA ASN A 349 -22.25 2.75 -17.28
C ASN A 349 -23.51 2.67 -16.42
N LYS A 350 -23.39 2.64 -15.09
CA LYS A 350 -24.55 2.74 -14.18
C LYS A 350 -25.25 4.09 -14.30
N SER A 351 -24.51 5.20 -14.46
CA SER A 351 -25.11 6.52 -14.70
C SER A 351 -25.74 6.68 -16.09
N VAL A 352 -25.32 5.91 -17.10
CA VAL A 352 -25.96 5.89 -18.43
C VAL A 352 -27.22 5.00 -18.43
N ASN A 353 -27.25 3.93 -17.63
CA ASN A 353 -28.38 3.01 -17.55
C ASN A 353 -29.47 3.42 -16.54
N SER A 354 -29.26 4.46 -15.72
CA SER A 354 -30.26 4.97 -14.77
C SER A 354 -31.36 5.83 -15.40
N ALA A 355 -31.38 5.99 -16.73
CA ALA A 355 -32.46 6.71 -17.43
C ALA A 355 -33.68 5.85 -17.79
N MET A 356 -33.72 4.55 -17.44
CA MET A 356 -34.90 3.72 -17.70
C MET A 356 -35.23 2.73 -16.57
N SER A 357 -36.46 2.89 -16.06
CA SER A 357 -37.35 1.92 -15.43
C SER A 357 -37.36 1.76 -13.89
N HIS A 358 -38.47 2.30 -13.35
CA HIS A 358 -39.37 1.77 -12.32
C HIS A 358 -38.84 1.45 -10.92
N ILE A 359 -38.96 2.43 -10.02
CA ILE A 359 -39.26 2.19 -8.61
C ILE A 359 -40.73 2.54 -8.41
N SER A 360 -41.56 1.52 -8.15
CA SER A 360 -42.92 1.70 -7.64
C SER A 360 -42.85 2.12 -6.19
N ILE A 361 -42.89 3.42 -5.93
CA ILE A 361 -43.13 3.95 -4.58
C ILE A 361 -44.65 4.03 -4.43
N GLN A 362 -45.24 3.16 -3.60
CA GLN A 362 -46.58 3.40 -3.08
C GLN A 362 -46.50 4.60 -2.13
N SER A 363 -46.73 5.79 -2.69
CA SER A 363 -46.87 7.03 -1.96
C SER A 363 -48.29 7.14 -1.42
N THR A 364 -48.46 7.18 -0.11
CA THR A 364 -49.57 7.87 0.53
C THR A 364 -49.00 8.91 1.49
N GLY A 365 -49.29 10.18 1.22
CA GLY A 365 -49.02 11.30 2.14
C GLY A 365 -48.23 12.45 1.52
N ILE A 366 -48.87 13.19 0.62
CA ILE A 366 -48.45 14.53 0.14
C ILE A 366 -48.79 15.56 1.23
N THR A 367 -47.89 16.51 1.48
CA THR A 367 -48.22 17.95 1.57
C THR A 367 -46.97 18.78 1.28
N ASP A 368 -46.89 19.17 0.01
CA ASP A 368 -46.63 20.50 -0.54
C ASP A 368 -46.15 21.65 0.37
N LEU A 369 -45.13 22.37 -0.13
CA LEU A 369 -44.95 23.82 0.03
C LEU A 369 -43.95 24.29 -1.06
N ASP A 370 -44.49 24.40 -2.28
CA ASP A 370 -44.35 25.55 -3.19
C ASP A 370 -43.73 26.81 -2.51
N GLY A 371 -42.83 27.61 -3.09
CA GLY A 371 -42.36 27.78 -4.45
C GLY A 371 -41.58 29.10 -4.53
N GLY A 372 -40.82 29.32 -5.61
CA GLY A 372 -40.25 30.64 -5.92
C GLY A 372 -38.98 30.61 -6.77
N GLU A 373 -39.15 30.79 -8.08
CA GLU A 373 -38.12 31.03 -9.09
C GLU A 373 -37.42 32.40 -8.92
N PHE A 374 -36.09 32.42 -9.02
CA PHE A 374 -35.29 33.08 -10.08
C PHE A 374 -33.83 32.62 -10.02
#